data_AF-A0A250IC52-F1
#
_entry.id   AF-A0A250IC52-F1
#
_cell.length_a   1.000
_cell.length_b   1.000
_cell.length_c   1.000
_cell.angle_alpha   90.00
_cell.angle_beta   90.00
_cell.angle_gamma   90.00
#
_symmetry.space_group_name_H-M   'P 1'
#
loop_
_entity.id
_entity.type
_entity.pdbx_description
1 polymer ?
#
loop_
_entity_poly.entity_id
_entity_poly.type
_entity_poly.pdbx_seq_one_letter_code
_entity_poly.pdbx_strand_id
1 'polypeptide(L)'
;MALVSPRDVDASRTEDAELLAGALACYARLSRALSSPRWKGLLRSRGDALRMALELEPRVRALIERSSPRASRVLRARRRRLEARARRRLARLSRWEGPSLGAVLERLELLLSEPRPLPPGCDEPVLLEGSQGWRQLLSWPGTWVFALLVLANRHLVMGSAPLVLASGGALVGFFYLRYAGRFWLTSQRLVWKPRLGEPVQVPLASIAPEGITALPAWGEVRVEGARTLTVRHVGQAGRLAALLDLHRRAPFLGGVDGTPRVNEVSVLPARRTSGGAGAERGVAVLRPGYAAFLPDSRSAEVFRGLTGPRVRMPEADITVALLVEHLRLLSESDFDAYLRQAVFSNGGELWPADEVGPGATTEAGQVCLVGARGVGMELRPDSAQAEATHRIVSRWVA
;
A
#
# COMPACT_ATOMS: atom_id res chain seq x y z
N MET A 1 45.80 47.08 -16.58
CA MET A 1 45.16 47.33 -15.27
C MET A 1 43.89 48.13 -15.52
N ALA A 2 42.73 47.47 -15.60
CA ALA A 2 41.46 48.17 -15.75
C ALA A 2 41.06 48.72 -14.38
N LEU A 3 41.03 50.05 -14.26
CA LEU A 3 40.53 50.76 -13.09
C LEU A 3 39.01 50.51 -13.01
N VAL A 4 38.61 49.64 -12.08
CA VAL A 4 37.20 49.45 -11.73
C VAL A 4 36.68 50.79 -11.22
N SER A 5 35.68 51.35 -11.90
CA SER A 5 35.10 52.64 -11.55
C SER A 5 34.43 52.55 -10.18
N PRO A 6 34.63 53.53 -9.26
CA PRO A 6 34.01 53.50 -7.93
C PRO A 6 32.47 53.42 -7.98
N ARG A 7 31.84 53.86 -9.08
CA ARG A 7 30.39 53.71 -9.32
C ARG A 7 29.95 52.25 -9.51
N ASP A 8 30.78 51.41 -10.13
CA ASP A 8 30.43 50.00 -10.40
C ASP A 8 30.46 49.16 -9.11
N VAL A 9 31.33 49.54 -8.17
CA VAL A 9 31.44 48.88 -6.85
C VAL A 9 30.22 49.18 -5.99
N ASP A 10 29.73 50.42 -5.97
CA ASP A 10 28.56 50.80 -5.17
C ASP A 10 27.24 50.28 -5.77
N ALA A 11 27.13 50.19 -7.10
CA ALA A 11 26.00 49.52 -7.76
C ALA A 11 25.95 48.03 -7.40
N SER A 12 27.07 47.30 -7.49
CA SER A 12 27.14 45.87 -7.13
C SER A 12 26.80 45.60 -5.66
N ARG A 13 27.19 46.50 -4.75
CA ARG A 13 26.88 46.38 -3.31
C ARG A 13 25.41 46.58 -3.01
N THR A 14 24.75 47.45 -3.79
CA THR A 14 23.32 47.74 -3.64
C THR A 14 22.50 46.56 -4.15
N GLU A 15 22.84 46.01 -5.32
CA GLU A 15 22.24 44.79 -5.86
C GLU A 15 22.42 43.59 -4.91
N ASP A 16 23.63 43.39 -4.36
CA ASP A 16 23.91 42.32 -3.40
C ASP A 16 23.08 42.48 -2.10
N ALA A 17 22.89 43.71 -1.63
CA ALA A 17 22.07 43.99 -0.44
C ALA A 17 20.58 43.71 -0.69
N GLU A 18 20.06 44.09 -1.85
CA GLU A 18 18.68 43.80 -2.27
C GLU A 18 18.45 42.30 -2.44
N LEU A 19 19.37 41.60 -3.10
CA LEU A 19 19.35 40.13 -3.24
C LEU A 19 19.37 39.46 -1.87
N LEU A 20 20.20 39.93 -0.94
CA LEU A 20 20.30 39.39 0.41
C LEU A 20 19.01 39.62 1.21
N ALA A 21 18.43 40.82 1.18
CA ALA A 21 17.17 41.13 1.84
C ALA A 21 16.01 40.30 1.27
N GLY A 22 15.91 40.20 -0.06
CA GLY A 22 14.92 39.40 -0.77
C GLY A 22 15.03 37.91 -0.43
N ALA A 23 16.24 37.35 -0.44
CA ALA A 23 16.51 35.97 -0.09
C ALA A 23 16.14 35.66 1.38
N LEU A 24 16.50 36.54 2.31
CA LEU A 24 16.16 36.38 3.73
C LEU A 24 14.64 36.39 3.95
N ALA A 25 13.92 37.29 3.29
CA ALA A 25 12.46 37.36 3.36
C ALA A 25 11.81 36.10 2.75
N CYS A 26 12.29 35.65 1.58
CA CYS A 26 11.83 34.45 0.91
C CYS A 26 12.05 33.20 1.78
N TYR A 27 13.27 32.96 2.25
CA TYR A 27 13.59 31.83 3.13
C TYR A 27 12.85 31.89 4.46
N ALA A 28 12.62 33.07 5.04
CA ALA A 28 11.80 33.20 6.24
C ALA A 28 10.36 32.77 6.00
N ARG A 29 9.76 33.18 4.88
CA ARG A 29 8.39 32.83 4.49
C ARG A 29 8.26 31.32 4.26
N LEU A 30 9.19 30.72 3.51
CA LEU A 30 9.20 29.28 3.22
C LEU A 30 9.43 28.46 4.50
N SER A 31 10.35 28.91 5.35
CA SER A 31 10.63 28.30 6.64
C SER A 31 9.42 28.31 7.58
N ARG A 32 8.65 29.41 7.59
CA ARG A 32 7.38 29.51 8.33
C ARG A 32 6.33 28.57 7.76
N ALA A 33 6.19 28.49 6.44
CA ALA A 33 5.27 27.56 5.78
C ALA A 33 5.60 26.10 6.13
N LEU A 34 6.87 25.68 6.01
CA LEU A 34 7.34 24.34 6.35
C LEU A 34 7.23 23.99 7.84
N SER A 35 7.13 24.99 8.72
CA SER A 35 6.94 24.78 10.16
C SER A 35 5.49 24.49 10.52
N SER A 36 4.54 24.89 9.69
CA SER A 36 3.10 24.67 9.93
C SER A 36 2.71 23.19 9.89
N PRO A 37 1.70 22.75 10.66
CA PRO A 37 1.10 21.42 10.49
C PRO A 37 0.43 21.25 9.11
N ARG A 38 -0.07 22.35 8.52
CA ARG A 38 -0.71 22.39 7.20
C ARG A 38 0.26 22.79 6.08
N TRP A 39 1.55 22.53 6.26
CA TRP A 39 2.59 22.98 5.34
C TRP A 39 2.34 22.56 3.87
N LYS A 40 1.85 21.34 3.61
CA LYS A 40 1.53 20.88 2.24
C LYS A 40 0.51 21.78 1.56
N GLY A 41 -0.60 22.05 2.24
CA GLY A 41 -1.66 22.93 1.74
C GLY A 41 -1.16 24.36 1.55
N LEU A 42 -0.36 24.88 2.48
CA LEU A 42 0.24 26.22 2.38
C LEU A 42 1.23 26.35 1.23
N LEU A 43 2.01 25.31 0.94
CA LEU A 43 2.95 25.33 -0.18
C LEU A 43 2.23 25.17 -1.53
N ARG A 44 1.17 24.35 -1.59
CA ARG A 44 0.33 24.23 -2.79
C ARG A 44 -0.41 25.52 -3.12
N SER A 45 -0.98 26.19 -2.11
CA SER A 45 -1.66 27.48 -2.32
C SER A 45 -0.68 28.64 -2.58
N ARG A 46 0.61 28.45 -2.29
CA ARG A 46 1.67 29.44 -2.50
C ARG A 46 2.79 28.83 -3.34
N GLY A 47 2.44 28.20 -4.46
CA GLY A 47 3.40 27.55 -5.37
C GLY A 47 4.54 28.49 -5.76
N ASP A 48 4.23 29.77 -5.96
CA ASP A 48 5.21 30.82 -6.29
C ASP A 48 6.31 30.97 -5.25
N ALA A 49 6.02 30.75 -3.95
CA ALA A 49 7.04 30.87 -2.90
C ALA A 49 8.13 29.80 -3.01
N LEU A 50 7.81 28.64 -3.59
CA LEU A 50 8.75 27.55 -3.77
C LEU A 50 9.55 27.75 -5.06
N ARG A 51 8.90 28.20 -6.15
CA ARG A 51 9.56 28.61 -7.41
C ARG A 51 10.52 29.77 -7.22
N MET A 52 10.08 30.84 -6.57
CA MET A 52 10.96 31.98 -6.26
C MET A 52 12.18 31.54 -5.44
N ALA A 53 12.01 30.61 -4.49
CA ALA A 53 13.15 30.11 -3.72
C ALA A 53 14.13 29.30 -4.59
N LEU A 54 13.63 28.53 -5.55
CA LEU A 54 14.44 27.79 -6.52
C LEU A 54 15.20 28.71 -7.46
N GLU A 55 14.55 29.76 -7.98
CA GLU A 55 15.16 30.77 -8.85
C GLU A 55 16.24 31.59 -8.12
N LEU A 56 16.01 31.90 -6.84
CA LEU A 56 16.95 32.66 -6.01
C LEU A 56 18.16 31.83 -5.55
N GLU A 57 18.01 30.52 -5.39
CA GLU A 57 19.04 29.64 -4.84
C GLU A 57 20.42 29.70 -5.55
N PRO A 58 20.52 29.64 -6.90
CA PRO A 58 21.82 29.75 -7.57
C PRO A 58 22.47 31.12 -7.36
N ARG A 59 21.67 32.20 -7.38
CA ARG A 59 22.17 33.57 -7.16
C ARG A 59 22.67 33.76 -5.73
N VAL A 60 21.91 33.27 -4.75
CA VAL A 60 22.27 33.29 -3.33
C VAL A 60 23.55 32.48 -3.07
N ARG A 61 23.70 31.32 -3.70
CA ARG A 61 24.91 30.51 -3.58
C ARG A 61 26.14 31.26 -4.09
N ALA A 62 26.04 31.85 -5.28
CA ALA A 62 27.14 32.62 -5.87
C ALA A 62 27.47 33.89 -5.04
N LEU A 63 26.46 34.51 -4.42
CA LEU A 63 26.64 35.64 -3.50
C LEU A 63 27.36 35.20 -2.21
N ILE A 64 27.00 34.04 -1.66
CA ILE A 64 27.66 33.48 -0.47
C ILE A 64 29.14 33.13 -0.72
N GLU A 65 29.48 32.72 -1.94
CA GLU A 65 30.85 32.40 -2.37
C GLU A 65 31.71 33.66 -2.57
N ARG A 66 31.11 34.75 -3.05
CA ARG A 66 31.80 36.04 -3.31
C ARG A 66 31.82 36.99 -2.11
N SER A 67 30.86 36.89 -1.20
CA SER A 67 30.68 37.84 -0.08
C SER A 67 31.63 37.61 1.09
N SER A 68 31.89 38.69 1.84
CA SER A 68 32.68 38.63 3.08
C SER A 68 32.07 37.64 4.11
N PRO A 69 32.90 37.02 4.97
CA PRO A 69 32.44 35.99 5.92
C PRO A 69 31.38 36.45 6.91
N ARG A 70 31.35 37.75 7.26
CA ARG A 70 30.40 38.32 8.24
C ARG A 70 29.00 38.52 7.64
N ALA A 71 28.89 39.15 6.47
CA ALA A 71 27.60 39.42 5.81
C ALA A 71 26.90 38.12 5.38
N SER A 72 27.67 37.14 4.89
CA SER A 72 27.15 35.84 4.48
C SER A 72 26.76 34.90 5.64
N ARG A 73 27.13 35.20 6.89
CA ARG A 73 26.91 34.30 8.04
C ARG A 73 25.43 34.07 8.35
N VAL A 74 24.65 35.15 8.36
CA VAL A 74 23.20 35.10 8.66
C VAL A 74 22.46 34.33 7.57
N LEU A 75 22.80 34.59 6.30
CA LEU A 75 22.20 33.92 5.15
C LEU A 75 22.54 32.43 5.12
N ARG A 76 23.80 32.05 5.36
CA ARG A 76 24.24 30.64 5.50
C ARG A 76 23.47 29.92 6.62
N ALA A 77 23.31 30.56 7.78
CA ALA A 77 22.59 29.97 8.91
C ALA A 77 21.10 29.75 8.58
N ARG A 78 20.44 30.74 7.96
CA ARG A 78 19.05 30.64 7.50
C ARG A 78 18.88 29.54 6.45
N ARG A 79 19.76 29.49 5.44
CA ARG A 79 19.79 28.47 4.39
C ARG A 79 19.90 27.06 4.99
N ARG A 80 20.87 26.82 5.87
CA ARG A 80 21.06 25.52 6.54
C ARG A 80 19.84 25.10 7.37
N ARG A 81 19.21 26.04 8.10
CA ARG A 81 17.98 25.76 8.87
C ARG A 81 16.82 25.39 7.96
N LEU A 82 16.66 26.09 6.84
CA LEU A 82 15.65 25.81 5.83
C LEU A 82 15.90 24.43 5.19
N GLU A 83 17.12 24.14 4.77
CA GLU A 83 17.55 22.86 4.20
C GLU A 83 17.30 21.71 5.16
N ALA A 84 17.72 21.82 6.41
CA ALA A 84 17.46 20.80 7.43
C ALA A 84 15.95 20.55 7.62
N ARG A 85 15.13 21.61 7.57
CA ARG A 85 13.67 21.47 7.71
C ARG A 85 13.04 20.87 6.46
N ALA A 86 13.45 21.31 5.27
CA ALA A 86 12.98 20.80 3.99
C ALA A 86 13.35 19.31 3.85
N ARG A 87 14.58 18.92 4.17
CA ARG A 87 15.02 17.51 4.26
C ARG A 87 14.18 16.70 5.24
N ARG A 88 13.94 17.21 6.46
CA ARG A 88 13.06 16.52 7.43
C ARG A 88 11.63 16.32 6.92
N ARG A 89 11.09 17.26 6.13
CA ARG A 89 9.76 17.12 5.52
C ARG A 89 9.79 16.15 4.35
N LEU A 90 10.81 16.23 3.51
CA LEU A 90 10.99 15.36 2.35
C LEU A 90 11.24 13.91 2.76
N ALA A 91 12.04 13.66 3.80
CA ALA A 91 12.28 12.34 4.38
C ALA A 91 10.99 11.66 4.89
N ARG A 92 9.95 12.44 5.24
CA ARG A 92 8.63 11.91 5.59
C ARG A 92 7.76 11.57 4.38
N LEU A 93 8.11 12.08 3.19
CA LEU A 93 7.38 11.83 1.95
C LEU A 93 8.08 10.80 1.06
N SER A 94 9.40 10.71 1.13
CA SER A 94 10.23 9.83 0.30
C SER A 94 11.57 9.58 0.99
N ARG A 95 12.22 8.44 0.74
CA ARG A 95 13.60 8.16 1.20
C ARG A 95 14.70 8.94 0.45
N TRP A 96 14.33 9.87 -0.43
CA TRP A 96 15.30 10.59 -1.24
C TRP A 96 16.12 11.58 -0.41
N GLU A 97 17.45 11.46 -0.50
CA GLU A 97 18.40 12.37 0.12
C GLU A 97 19.03 13.27 -0.93
N GLY A 98 18.68 14.55 -0.89
CA GLY A 98 19.17 15.53 -1.85
C GLY A 98 20.54 16.11 -1.48
N PRO A 99 21.45 16.28 -2.45
CA PRO A 99 22.79 16.80 -2.20
C PRO A 99 22.79 18.30 -1.83
N SER A 100 21.73 19.04 -2.16
CA SER A 100 21.64 20.48 -1.94
C SER A 100 20.23 20.94 -1.58
N LEU A 101 20.11 22.15 -1.04
CA LEU A 101 18.81 22.78 -0.79
C LEU A 101 17.98 22.89 -2.07
N GLY A 102 18.57 23.34 -3.19
CA GLY A 102 17.88 23.46 -4.48
C GLY A 102 17.25 22.14 -4.91
N ALA A 103 18.02 21.04 -4.90
CA ALA A 103 17.51 19.72 -5.26
C ALA A 103 16.39 19.26 -4.31
N VAL A 104 16.50 19.55 -3.01
CA VAL A 104 15.44 19.25 -2.01
C VAL A 104 14.16 20.04 -2.28
N LEU A 105 14.28 21.31 -2.65
CA LEU A 105 13.15 22.15 -2.99
C LEU A 105 12.50 21.69 -4.30
N GLU A 106 13.29 21.37 -5.33
CA GLU A 106 12.80 20.88 -6.62
C GLU A 106 12.01 19.58 -6.46
N ARG A 107 12.55 18.64 -5.66
CA ARG A 107 11.83 17.39 -5.36
C ARG A 107 10.53 17.65 -4.59
N LEU A 108 10.52 18.61 -3.66
CA LEU A 108 9.29 19.02 -2.97
C LEU A 108 8.29 19.67 -3.92
N GLU A 109 8.73 20.49 -4.88
CA GLU A 109 7.86 21.09 -5.91
C GLU A 109 7.16 20.02 -6.73
N LEU A 110 7.93 19.06 -7.24
CA LEU A 110 7.42 17.96 -8.06
C LEU A 110 6.35 17.17 -7.30
N LEU A 111 6.63 16.77 -6.06
CA LEU A 111 5.68 16.00 -5.24
C LEU A 111 4.40 16.80 -4.87
N LEU A 112 4.52 18.13 -4.74
CA LEU A 112 3.38 18.98 -4.37
C LEU A 112 2.54 19.39 -5.56
N SER A 113 3.15 19.48 -6.75
CA SER A 113 2.50 19.77 -8.03
C SER A 113 1.65 18.62 -8.55
N GLU A 114 1.97 17.38 -8.17
CA GLU A 114 1.14 16.23 -8.49
C GLU A 114 -0.31 16.42 -7.98
N PRO A 115 -1.32 16.08 -8.80
CA PRO A 115 -2.72 16.22 -8.44
C PRO A 115 -3.04 15.45 -7.17
N ARG A 116 -4.02 15.95 -6.40
CA ARG A 116 -4.42 15.29 -5.17
C ARG A 116 -4.97 13.90 -5.51
N PRO A 117 -4.47 12.85 -4.86
CA PRO A 117 -4.98 11.51 -5.12
C PRO A 117 -6.45 11.45 -4.71
N LEU A 118 -7.28 11.02 -5.64
CA LEU A 118 -8.68 10.77 -5.42
C LEU A 118 -8.87 9.29 -5.05
N PRO A 119 -9.93 8.94 -4.30
CA PRO A 119 -10.38 7.56 -4.21
C PRO A 119 -10.62 6.99 -5.63
N PRO A 120 -10.50 5.66 -5.79
CA PRO A 120 -10.81 5.03 -7.07
C PRO A 120 -12.24 5.37 -7.50
N GLY A 121 -12.40 5.67 -8.79
CA GLY A 121 -13.70 5.92 -9.41
C GLY A 121 -14.44 4.63 -9.75
N CYS A 122 -15.59 4.74 -10.41
CA CYS A 122 -16.36 3.56 -10.84
C CYS A 122 -15.60 2.72 -11.89
N ASP A 123 -14.71 3.36 -12.67
CA ASP A 123 -13.96 2.72 -13.74
C ASP A 123 -12.64 2.09 -13.28
N GLU A 124 -12.28 2.24 -11.99
CA GLU A 124 -11.06 1.67 -11.41
C GLU A 124 -11.43 0.55 -10.43
N PRO A 125 -11.41 -0.73 -10.86
CA PRO A 125 -11.82 -1.84 -10.02
C PRO A 125 -10.87 -2.00 -8.82
N VAL A 126 -11.48 -2.17 -7.66
CA VAL A 126 -10.77 -2.29 -6.38
C VAL A 126 -10.50 -3.76 -6.10
N LEU A 127 -9.22 -4.12 -5.98
CA LEU A 127 -8.75 -5.46 -5.67
C LEU A 127 -8.90 -5.80 -4.18
N LEU A 128 -8.63 -4.79 -3.33
CA LEU A 128 -8.80 -4.90 -1.89
C LEU A 128 -9.16 -3.54 -1.31
N GLU A 129 -10.28 -3.47 -0.62
CA GLU A 129 -10.66 -2.34 0.22
C GLU A 129 -10.56 -2.74 1.69
N GLY A 130 -10.07 -1.81 2.52
CA GLY A 130 -10.22 -1.94 3.94
C GLY A 130 -10.41 -0.60 4.61
N SER A 131 -11.20 -0.62 5.68
CA SER A 131 -11.40 0.52 6.55
C SER A 131 -10.93 0.18 7.94
N GLN A 132 -10.34 1.16 8.62
CA GLN A 132 -10.04 1.01 10.04
C GLN A 132 -11.31 1.21 10.86
N GLY A 133 -11.73 0.14 11.53
CA GLY A 133 -12.89 0.14 12.41
C GLY A 133 -12.52 0.41 13.88
N TRP A 134 -13.51 0.81 14.68
CA TRP A 134 -13.34 0.98 16.14
C TRP A 134 -12.84 -0.30 16.83
N ARG A 135 -13.18 -1.48 16.32
CA ARG A 135 -12.71 -2.77 16.86
C ARG A 135 -11.18 -2.89 16.82
N GLN A 136 -10.52 -2.30 15.83
CA GLN A 136 -9.06 -2.34 15.69
C GLN A 136 -8.34 -1.37 16.64
N LEU A 137 -9.03 -0.33 17.14
CA LEU A 137 -8.51 0.49 18.23
C LEU A 137 -8.46 -0.28 19.55
N LEU A 138 -9.46 -1.14 19.80
CA LEU A 138 -9.49 -1.99 20.99
C LEU A 138 -8.38 -3.03 20.97
N SER A 139 -7.92 -3.47 19.79
CA SER A 139 -6.74 -4.33 19.69
C SER A 139 -5.41 -3.59 19.92
N TRP A 140 -5.41 -2.27 20.07
CA TRP A 140 -4.18 -1.53 20.31
C TRP A 140 -3.71 -1.70 21.77
N PRO A 141 -2.45 -2.13 22.01
CA PRO A 141 -1.93 -2.32 23.36
C PRO A 141 -2.03 -1.05 24.22
N GLY A 142 -1.86 0.12 23.61
CA GLY A 142 -1.99 1.40 24.32
C GLY A 142 -3.41 1.68 24.83
N THR A 143 -4.44 1.14 24.17
CA THR A 143 -5.83 1.23 24.65
C THR A 143 -6.01 0.41 25.93
N TRP A 144 -5.40 -0.78 26.00
CA TRP A 144 -5.41 -1.62 27.19
C TRP A 144 -4.56 -1.06 28.32
N VAL A 145 -3.37 -0.53 28.02
CA VAL A 145 -2.54 0.16 29.01
C VAL A 145 -3.31 1.35 29.58
N PHE A 146 -4.00 2.13 28.74
CA PHE A 146 -4.84 3.22 29.22
C PHE A 146 -6.02 2.73 30.08
N ALA A 147 -6.73 1.68 29.65
CA ALA A 147 -7.80 1.07 30.43
C ALA A 147 -7.29 0.59 31.81
N LEU A 148 -6.14 -0.09 31.85
CA LEU A 148 -5.50 -0.53 33.09
C LEU A 148 -5.11 0.65 33.98
N LEU A 149 -4.60 1.74 33.40
CA LEU A 149 -4.23 2.95 34.13
C LEU A 149 -5.46 3.65 34.72
N VAL A 150 -6.58 3.69 33.99
CA VAL A 150 -7.88 4.15 34.49
C VAL A 150 -8.39 3.27 35.63
N LEU A 151 -8.33 1.94 35.47
CA LEU A 151 -8.74 0.97 36.48
C LEU A 151 -7.90 1.14 37.76
N ALA A 152 -6.58 1.19 37.63
CA ALA A 152 -5.66 1.40 38.76
C ALA A 152 -5.93 2.74 39.47
N ASN A 153 -6.11 3.82 38.71
CA ASN A 153 -6.33 5.15 39.27
C ASN A 153 -7.72 5.29 39.92
N ARG A 154 -8.74 4.57 39.43
CA ARG A 154 -10.06 4.49 40.07
C ARG A 154 -9.98 3.88 41.48
N HIS A 155 -9.05 2.96 41.71
CA HIS A 155 -8.86 2.33 43.02
C HIS A 155 -7.87 3.07 43.93
N LEU A 156 -6.98 3.91 43.37
CA LEU A 156 -5.93 4.61 44.11
C LEU A 156 -6.24 6.09 44.43
N VAL A 157 -7.10 6.76 43.66
CA VAL A 157 -7.36 8.21 43.82
C VAL A 157 -8.85 8.52 43.82
N MET A 158 -9.44 8.60 45.02
CA MET A 158 -10.79 9.14 45.25
C MET A 158 -10.80 10.64 44.86
N GLY A 159 -11.12 10.95 43.60
CA GLY A 159 -11.44 12.32 43.18
C GLY A 159 -11.04 12.72 41.75
N SER A 160 -10.15 11.98 41.08
CA SER A 160 -9.64 12.37 39.74
C SER A 160 -10.11 11.49 38.57
N ALA A 161 -10.88 10.43 38.86
CA ALA A 161 -11.38 9.47 37.87
C ALA A 161 -12.06 10.09 36.63
N PRO A 162 -12.95 11.11 36.73
CA PRO A 162 -13.60 11.66 35.55
C PRO A 162 -12.64 12.43 34.62
N LEU A 163 -11.64 13.12 35.17
CA LEU A 163 -10.63 13.85 34.37
C LEU A 163 -9.69 12.88 33.63
N VAL A 164 -9.33 11.76 34.27
CA VAL A 164 -8.48 10.73 33.67
C VAL A 164 -9.22 10.03 32.52
N LEU A 165 -10.51 9.72 32.72
CA LEU A 165 -11.37 9.17 31.67
C LEU A 165 -11.54 10.14 30.51
N ALA A 166 -11.82 11.42 30.78
CA ALA A 166 -11.99 12.44 29.74
C ALA A 166 -10.70 12.66 28.94
N SER A 167 -9.56 12.78 29.62
CA SER A 167 -8.26 13.04 28.98
C SER A 167 -7.80 11.87 28.10
N GLY A 168 -7.93 10.63 28.56
CA GLY A 168 -7.55 9.51 27.70
C GLY A 168 -8.62 9.10 26.69
N GLY A 169 -9.91 9.36 26.96
CA GLY A 169 -10.94 9.30 25.91
C GLY A 169 -10.63 10.29 24.78
N ALA A 170 -10.24 11.53 25.11
CA ALA A 170 -9.79 12.52 24.15
C ALA A 170 -8.51 12.09 23.42
N LEU A 171 -7.56 11.47 24.13
CA LEU A 171 -6.32 10.94 23.52
C LEU A 171 -6.64 9.82 22.53
N VAL A 172 -7.41 8.80 22.92
CA VAL A 172 -7.84 7.70 22.04
C VAL A 172 -8.61 8.23 20.84
N GLY A 173 -9.54 9.16 21.06
CA GLY A 173 -10.27 9.84 19.98
C GLY A 173 -9.35 10.60 19.02
N PHE A 174 -8.35 11.31 19.55
CA PHE A 174 -7.34 11.99 18.74
C PHE A 174 -6.50 11.02 17.91
N PHE A 175 -5.99 9.94 18.52
CA PHE A 175 -5.23 8.90 17.81
C PHE A 175 -6.09 8.25 16.73
N TYR A 176 -7.35 7.94 17.04
CA TYR A 176 -8.28 7.39 16.07
C TYR A 176 -8.48 8.32 14.87
N LEU A 177 -8.81 9.59 15.11
CA LEU A 177 -8.99 10.56 14.03
C LEU A 177 -7.71 10.77 13.22
N ARG A 178 -6.54 10.64 13.85
CA ARG A 178 -5.25 10.89 13.23
C ARG A 178 -4.72 9.72 12.41
N TYR A 179 -4.97 8.48 12.84
CA TYR A 179 -4.39 7.27 12.27
C TYR A 179 -5.40 6.37 11.56
N ALA A 180 -6.69 6.56 11.79
CA ALA A 180 -7.74 5.88 11.04
C ALA A 180 -7.96 6.47 9.66
N GLY A 181 -8.41 5.60 8.77
CA GLY A 181 -8.62 5.91 7.37
C GLY A 181 -9.15 4.71 6.60
N ARG A 182 -9.17 4.86 5.28
CA ARG A 182 -9.52 3.82 4.32
C ARG A 182 -8.38 3.66 3.33
N PHE A 183 -8.12 2.43 2.93
CA PHE A 183 -7.22 2.13 1.82
C PHE A 183 -7.97 1.42 0.71
N TRP A 184 -7.48 1.62 -0.51
CA TRP A 184 -7.90 0.90 -1.70
C TRP A 184 -6.64 0.45 -2.43
N LEU A 185 -6.54 -0.85 -2.68
CA LEU A 185 -5.57 -1.42 -3.60
C LEU A 185 -6.26 -1.63 -4.94
N THR A 186 -5.69 -1.05 -5.99
CA THR A 186 -6.10 -1.26 -7.38
C THR A 186 -4.97 -1.94 -8.15
N SER A 187 -5.24 -2.35 -9.38
CA SER A 187 -4.24 -2.94 -10.28
C SER A 187 -3.05 -2.00 -10.56
N GLN A 188 -3.23 -0.69 -10.38
CA GLN A 188 -2.23 0.32 -10.72
C GLN A 188 -1.60 0.99 -9.50
N ARG A 189 -2.34 1.15 -8.40
CA ARG A 189 -1.91 1.95 -7.25
C ARG A 189 -2.51 1.50 -5.93
N LEU A 190 -1.79 1.82 -4.87
CA LEU A 190 -2.31 1.82 -3.50
C LEU A 190 -2.69 3.23 -3.10
N VAL A 191 -3.94 3.44 -2.68
CA VAL A 191 -4.45 4.72 -2.19
C VAL A 191 -4.77 4.60 -0.71
N TRP A 192 -4.31 5.56 0.09
CA TRP A 192 -4.64 5.72 1.50
C TRP A 192 -5.27 7.08 1.76
N LYS A 193 -6.47 7.08 2.33
CA LYS A 193 -7.18 8.28 2.76
C LYS A 193 -7.31 8.26 4.28
N PRO A 194 -6.46 9.03 5.01
CA PRO A 194 -6.66 9.21 6.44
C PRO A 194 -7.94 10.02 6.69
N ARG A 195 -8.53 9.86 7.88
CA ARG A 195 -9.67 10.69 8.34
C ARG A 195 -9.26 12.15 8.48
N LEU A 196 -8.08 12.38 9.03
CA LEU A 196 -7.43 13.69 9.11
C LEU A 196 -6.15 13.70 8.29
N GLY A 197 -6.15 14.46 7.20
CA GLY A 197 -4.98 14.68 6.36
C GLY A 197 -5.30 14.63 4.88
N GLU A 198 -4.24 14.71 4.08
CA GLU A 198 -4.36 14.54 2.65
C GLU A 198 -4.26 13.06 2.27
N PRO A 199 -5.04 12.61 1.28
CA PRO A 199 -4.85 11.28 0.71
C PRO A 199 -3.45 11.15 0.11
N VAL A 200 -2.94 9.93 0.10
CA VAL A 200 -1.63 9.57 -0.44
C VAL A 200 -1.83 8.39 -1.38
N GLN A 201 -1.24 8.45 -2.56
CA GLN A 201 -1.20 7.33 -3.50
C GLN A 201 0.25 6.90 -3.75
N VAL A 202 0.44 5.60 -3.98
CA VAL A 202 1.70 5.00 -4.41
C VAL A 202 1.41 4.11 -5.61
N PRO A 203 1.95 4.43 -6.81
CA PRO A 203 1.87 3.54 -7.96
C PRO A 203 2.59 2.22 -7.68
N LEU A 204 1.99 1.08 -8.04
CA LEU A 204 2.58 -0.25 -7.80
C LEU A 204 3.92 -0.42 -8.52
N ALA A 205 4.03 0.12 -9.74
CA ALA A 205 5.26 0.14 -10.53
C ALA A 205 6.43 0.87 -9.84
N SER A 206 6.13 1.79 -8.92
CA SER A 206 7.17 2.55 -8.22
C SER A 206 7.72 1.84 -6.99
N ILE A 207 7.10 0.74 -6.55
CA ILE A 207 7.45 0.03 -5.31
C ILE A 207 8.66 -0.86 -5.59
N ALA A 208 9.75 -0.63 -4.85
CA ALA A 208 10.94 -1.46 -4.96
C ALA A 208 10.69 -2.91 -4.47
N PRO A 209 11.49 -3.90 -4.88
CA PRO A 209 11.33 -5.29 -4.43
C PRO A 209 11.29 -5.49 -2.91
N GLU A 210 12.05 -4.69 -2.17
CA GLU A 210 12.14 -4.67 -0.70
C GLU A 210 11.31 -3.54 -0.08
N GLY A 211 10.57 -2.79 -0.90
CA GLY A 211 9.83 -1.61 -0.49
C GLY A 211 8.57 -1.91 0.32
N ILE A 212 8.23 -3.17 0.58
CA ILE A 212 7.05 -3.55 1.36
C ILE A 212 7.50 -4.12 2.69
N THR A 213 7.07 -3.50 3.78
CA THR A 213 7.32 -3.98 5.14
C THR A 213 6.01 -4.13 5.88
N ALA A 214 5.61 -5.37 6.15
CA ALA A 214 4.47 -5.71 7.00
C ALA A 214 4.95 -5.98 8.44
N LEU A 215 4.32 -5.27 9.38
CA LEU A 215 4.47 -5.41 10.83
C LEU A 215 3.13 -5.91 11.39
N PRO A 216 2.83 -7.22 11.30
CA PRO A 216 1.53 -7.80 11.70
C PRO A 216 1.20 -7.55 13.18
N ALA A 217 2.19 -7.61 14.07
CA ALA A 217 2.02 -7.30 15.49
C ALA A 217 1.42 -5.91 15.76
N TRP A 218 1.54 -4.99 14.81
CA TRP A 218 1.04 -3.62 14.89
C TRP A 218 -0.07 -3.33 13.85
N GLY A 219 -0.40 -4.31 13.01
CA GLY A 219 -1.28 -4.14 11.85
C GLY A 219 -0.77 -3.06 10.89
N GLU A 220 0.55 -2.85 10.77
CA GLU A 220 1.11 -1.78 9.95
C GLU A 220 1.69 -2.35 8.65
N VAL A 221 1.31 -1.77 7.52
CA VAL A 221 1.93 -2.01 6.21
C VAL A 221 2.60 -0.72 5.76
N ARG A 222 3.92 -0.77 5.65
CA ARG A 222 4.73 0.31 5.09
C ARG A 222 5.10 -0.03 3.66
N VAL A 223 4.83 0.91 2.76
CA VAL A 223 5.10 0.81 1.34
C VAL A 223 6.02 1.94 0.93
N GLU A 224 7.07 1.59 0.22
CA GLU A 224 8.13 2.46 -0.22
C GLU A 224 8.24 2.36 -1.74
N GLY A 225 7.76 3.41 -2.40
CA GLY A 225 7.95 3.60 -3.83
C GLY A 225 8.31 5.04 -4.13
N ALA A 226 7.64 5.64 -5.12
CA ALA A 226 7.78 7.07 -5.41
C ALA A 226 7.50 7.96 -4.19
N ARG A 227 6.65 7.44 -3.28
CA ARG A 227 6.32 8.03 -1.98
C ARG A 227 6.38 6.96 -0.90
N THR A 228 6.69 7.37 0.32
CA THR A 228 6.56 6.53 1.51
C THR A 228 5.13 6.63 2.01
N LEU A 229 4.46 5.47 2.09
CA LEU A 229 3.12 5.34 2.62
C LEU A 229 3.14 4.35 3.79
N THR A 230 2.48 4.72 4.88
CA THR A 230 2.28 3.84 6.01
C THR A 230 0.79 3.71 6.27
N VAL A 231 0.26 2.52 6.01
CA VAL A 231 -1.11 2.14 6.34
C VAL A 231 -1.08 1.43 7.69
N ARG A 232 -1.61 2.08 8.73
CA ARG A 232 -1.62 1.54 10.09
C ARG A 232 -2.87 0.71 10.35
N HIS A 233 -2.87 -0.05 11.45
CA HIS A 233 -4.03 -0.78 11.99
C HIS A 233 -4.90 -1.50 10.94
N VAL A 234 -4.28 -2.02 9.89
CA VAL A 234 -4.95 -2.82 8.89
C VAL A 234 -5.14 -4.20 9.51
N GLY A 235 -6.38 -4.54 9.87
CA GLY A 235 -6.68 -5.90 10.34
C GLY A 235 -6.33 -7.00 9.34
N GLN A 236 -6.10 -6.60 8.07
CA GLN A 236 -5.68 -7.45 6.96
C GLN A 236 -4.27 -7.06 6.46
N ALA A 237 -3.35 -6.66 7.36
CA ALA A 237 -2.02 -6.16 6.99
C ALA A 237 -1.23 -7.19 6.18
N GLY A 238 -1.27 -8.46 6.59
CA GLY A 238 -0.66 -9.58 5.87
C GLY A 238 -1.24 -9.76 4.47
N ARG A 239 -2.58 -9.76 4.37
CA ARG A 239 -3.27 -9.85 3.09
C ARG A 239 -2.94 -8.68 2.16
N LEU A 240 -2.96 -7.45 2.67
CA LEU A 240 -2.59 -6.26 1.90
C LEU A 240 -1.15 -6.35 1.39
N ALA A 241 -0.20 -6.75 2.25
CA ALA A 241 1.20 -6.88 1.87
C ALA A 241 1.42 -7.96 0.81
N ALA A 242 0.79 -9.13 0.95
CA ALA A 242 0.88 -10.20 -0.02
C ALA A 242 0.25 -9.83 -1.36
N LEU A 243 -0.90 -9.14 -1.37
CA LEU A 243 -1.49 -8.65 -2.63
C LEU A 243 -0.66 -7.55 -3.29
N LEU A 244 -0.01 -6.68 -2.51
CA LEU A 244 0.95 -5.72 -3.06
C LEU A 244 2.15 -6.44 -3.70
N ASP A 245 2.66 -7.49 -3.08
CA ASP A 245 3.75 -8.31 -3.63
C ASP A 245 3.35 -9.05 -4.91
N LEU A 246 2.10 -9.52 -4.97
CA LEU A 246 1.53 -10.17 -6.16
C LEU A 246 1.37 -9.18 -7.33
N HIS A 247 0.69 -8.05 -7.10
CA HIS A 247 0.31 -7.11 -8.15
C HIS A 247 1.43 -6.19 -8.63
N ARG A 248 2.53 -6.08 -7.89
CA ARG A 248 3.71 -5.31 -8.33
C ARG A 248 4.64 -6.08 -9.28
N ARG A 249 4.34 -7.35 -9.60
CA ARG A 249 5.20 -8.22 -10.42
C ARG A 249 4.48 -8.63 -11.69
N ALA A 250 5.25 -8.99 -12.71
CA ALA A 250 4.72 -9.75 -13.83
C ALA A 250 4.14 -11.08 -13.33
N PRO A 251 3.02 -11.57 -13.87
CA PRO A 251 2.28 -11.02 -15.02
C PRO A 251 1.29 -9.90 -14.70
N PHE A 252 1.06 -9.60 -13.41
CA PHE A 252 0.01 -8.66 -12.98
C PHE A 252 0.34 -7.20 -13.29
N LEU A 253 1.59 -6.78 -13.05
CA LEU A 253 1.99 -5.38 -13.22
C LEU A 253 1.81 -4.91 -14.67
N GLY A 254 0.83 -4.04 -14.89
CA GLY A 254 0.48 -3.52 -16.22
C GLY A 254 -0.25 -4.50 -17.14
N GLY A 255 -0.39 -5.77 -16.75
CA GLY A 255 -1.12 -6.79 -17.51
C GLY A 255 -2.60 -6.88 -17.15
N VAL A 256 -2.97 -6.44 -15.95
CA VAL A 256 -4.36 -6.49 -15.44
C VAL A 256 -4.92 -5.08 -15.22
N ASP A 257 -6.19 -4.90 -15.58
CA ASP A 257 -6.98 -3.70 -15.24
C ASP A 257 -7.70 -3.86 -13.90
N GLY A 258 -7.85 -5.09 -13.41
CA GLY A 258 -8.54 -5.45 -12.16
C GLY A 258 -9.98 -5.92 -12.38
N THR A 259 -10.43 -6.00 -13.63
CA THR A 259 -11.65 -6.74 -13.99
C THR A 259 -11.33 -8.21 -14.24
N PRO A 260 -12.16 -9.15 -13.78
CA PRO A 260 -12.01 -10.55 -14.13
C PRO A 260 -12.17 -10.74 -15.64
N ARG A 261 -11.14 -11.30 -16.28
CA ARG A 261 -11.16 -11.65 -17.71
C ARG A 261 -11.64 -13.08 -17.92
N VAL A 262 -11.44 -13.94 -16.92
CA VAL A 262 -11.94 -15.32 -16.93
C VAL A 262 -13.22 -15.43 -16.09
N ASN A 263 -14.35 -15.48 -16.78
CA ASN A 263 -15.68 -15.50 -16.16
C ASN A 263 -16.24 -16.91 -15.94
N GLU A 264 -15.89 -17.87 -16.80
CA GLU A 264 -16.34 -19.27 -16.70
C GLU A 264 -15.40 -20.10 -15.80
N VAL A 265 -15.29 -19.69 -14.53
CA VAL A 265 -14.52 -20.40 -13.50
C VAL A 265 -15.34 -20.46 -12.22
N SER A 266 -15.48 -21.66 -11.65
CA SER A 266 -16.04 -21.85 -10.30
C SER A 266 -14.93 -22.25 -9.32
N VAL A 267 -14.77 -21.48 -8.25
CA VAL A 267 -13.75 -21.72 -7.21
C VAL A 267 -14.46 -22.11 -5.91
N LEU A 268 -14.34 -23.36 -5.49
CA LEU A 268 -15.14 -23.95 -4.42
C LEU A 268 -14.25 -24.60 -3.36
N PRO A 269 -14.63 -24.56 -2.07
CA PRO A 269 -14.04 -25.45 -1.08
C PRO A 269 -14.30 -26.91 -1.46
N ALA A 270 -13.28 -27.74 -1.36
CA ALA A 270 -13.34 -29.13 -1.76
C ALA A 270 -12.58 -30.06 -0.80
N ARG A 271 -12.96 -31.33 -0.81
CA ARG A 271 -12.22 -32.40 -0.15
C ARG A 271 -11.83 -33.46 -1.16
N ARG A 272 -10.54 -33.80 -1.20
CA ARG A 272 -10.02 -34.90 -2.00
C ARG A 272 -10.06 -36.18 -1.19
N THR A 273 -10.72 -37.21 -1.71
CA THR A 273 -10.71 -38.57 -1.17
C THR A 273 -9.85 -39.45 -2.06
N SER A 274 -8.65 -39.78 -1.58
CA SER A 274 -7.79 -40.79 -2.20
C SER A 274 -8.00 -42.10 -1.45
N GLY A 275 -8.25 -43.21 -2.17
CA GLY A 275 -8.76 -44.50 -1.65
C GLY A 275 -8.05 -45.21 -0.48
N GLY A 276 -7.11 -44.57 0.22
CA GLY A 276 -6.53 -45.05 1.48
C GLY A 276 -5.96 -43.96 2.42
N ALA A 277 -5.90 -42.70 2.00
CA ALA A 277 -5.40 -41.59 2.81
C ALA A 277 -6.57 -40.65 3.13
N GLY A 278 -6.68 -40.23 4.40
CA GLY A 278 -7.80 -39.41 4.87
C GLY A 278 -8.09 -38.19 4.00
N ALA A 279 -9.35 -37.76 3.99
CA ALA A 279 -9.82 -36.68 3.12
C ALA A 279 -9.01 -35.38 3.32
N GLU A 280 -8.33 -34.92 2.26
CA GLU A 280 -7.52 -33.71 2.28
C GLU A 280 -8.38 -32.50 1.90
N ARG A 281 -8.23 -31.38 2.62
CA ARG A 281 -8.96 -30.13 2.34
C ARG A 281 -8.21 -29.27 1.33
N GLY A 282 -8.97 -28.63 0.45
CA GLY A 282 -8.42 -27.72 -0.55
C GLY A 282 -9.50 -26.94 -1.28
N VAL A 283 -9.12 -26.45 -2.45
CA VAL A 283 -9.95 -25.66 -3.35
C VAL A 283 -10.06 -26.39 -4.68
N ALA A 284 -11.30 -26.58 -5.14
CA ALA A 284 -11.60 -26.98 -6.49
C ALA A 284 -11.72 -25.78 -7.40
N VAL A 285 -11.15 -25.88 -8.60
CA VAL A 285 -11.28 -24.91 -9.68
C VAL A 285 -11.88 -25.63 -10.87
N LEU A 286 -13.13 -25.30 -11.20
CA LEU A 286 -13.84 -25.90 -12.33
C LEU A 286 -13.84 -24.94 -13.52
N ARG A 287 -13.45 -25.44 -14.68
CA ARG A 287 -13.47 -24.74 -15.97
C ARG A 287 -14.14 -25.61 -17.04
N PRO A 288 -14.67 -25.03 -18.13
CA PRO A 288 -15.25 -25.81 -19.22
C PRO A 288 -14.37 -26.95 -19.74
N GLY A 289 -13.04 -26.81 -19.73
CA GLY A 289 -12.12 -27.84 -20.23
C GLY A 289 -11.52 -28.79 -19.17
N TYR A 290 -11.63 -28.50 -17.88
CA TYR A 290 -11.00 -29.31 -16.82
C TYR A 290 -11.53 -28.99 -15.42
N ALA A 291 -11.33 -29.92 -14.48
CA ALA A 291 -11.42 -29.71 -13.05
C ALA A 291 -10.02 -29.78 -12.42
N ALA A 292 -9.72 -28.91 -11.47
CA ALA A 292 -8.45 -28.93 -10.74
C ALA A 292 -8.67 -28.87 -9.23
N PHE A 293 -7.83 -29.56 -8.47
CA PHE A 293 -7.78 -29.52 -7.01
C PHE A 293 -6.44 -28.96 -6.54
N LEU A 294 -6.49 -27.99 -5.63
CA LEU A 294 -5.33 -27.39 -4.98
C LEU A 294 -5.44 -27.55 -3.46
N PRO A 295 -4.46 -28.17 -2.78
CA PRO A 295 -4.53 -28.37 -1.33
C PRO A 295 -4.36 -27.05 -0.56
N ASP A 296 -5.18 -26.86 0.49
CA ASP A 296 -5.15 -25.62 1.31
C ASP A 296 -3.86 -25.48 2.11
N SER A 297 -3.25 -26.61 2.48
CA SER A 297 -1.99 -26.68 3.22
C SER A 297 -0.81 -26.05 2.47
N ARG A 298 -0.97 -25.79 1.16
CA ARG A 298 0.09 -25.31 0.26
C ARG A 298 -0.09 -23.87 -0.23
N SER A 299 -0.88 -23.05 0.47
CA SER A 299 -1.15 -21.67 0.04
C SER A 299 0.12 -20.81 -0.09
N ALA A 300 1.09 -21.01 0.80
CA ALA A 300 2.36 -20.29 0.79
C ALA A 300 3.23 -20.67 -0.41
N GLU A 301 3.24 -21.95 -0.79
CA GLU A 301 3.98 -22.47 -1.94
C GLU A 301 3.33 -22.04 -3.27
N VAL A 302 1.98 -22.07 -3.36
CA VAL A 302 1.24 -21.52 -4.50
C VAL A 302 1.57 -20.03 -4.67
N PHE A 303 1.52 -19.26 -3.59
CA PHE A 303 1.89 -17.85 -3.62
C PHE A 303 3.35 -17.63 -4.05
N ARG A 304 4.29 -18.45 -3.57
CA ARG A 304 5.70 -18.38 -3.98
C ARG A 304 5.87 -18.73 -5.46
N GLY A 305 5.09 -19.66 -5.99
CA GLY A 305 5.06 -19.98 -7.42
C GLY A 305 4.69 -18.78 -8.28
N LEU A 306 3.70 -17.98 -7.84
CA LEU A 306 3.22 -16.79 -8.55
C LEU A 306 4.14 -15.57 -8.38
N THR A 307 4.75 -15.41 -7.21
CA THR A 307 5.55 -14.23 -6.88
C THR A 307 7.05 -14.42 -7.08
N GLY A 308 7.53 -15.67 -7.15
CA GLY A 308 8.92 -16.05 -7.26
C GLY A 308 9.63 -16.32 -5.92
N PRO A 309 10.84 -16.89 -5.93
CA PRO A 309 11.50 -17.46 -4.75
C PRO A 309 11.99 -16.44 -3.72
N ARG A 310 12.18 -15.17 -4.12
CA ARG A 310 12.71 -14.10 -3.26
C ARG A 310 11.64 -13.38 -2.43
N VAL A 311 10.39 -13.82 -2.49
CA VAL A 311 9.29 -13.15 -1.78
C VAL A 311 9.13 -13.74 -0.40
N ARG A 312 8.86 -12.87 0.57
CA ARG A 312 8.51 -13.26 1.93
C ARG A 312 7.31 -14.21 1.87
N MET A 313 7.31 -15.22 2.73
CA MET A 313 6.15 -16.10 2.86
C MET A 313 4.93 -15.27 3.23
N PRO A 314 3.78 -15.51 2.58
CA PRO A 314 2.55 -14.80 2.92
C PRO A 314 2.17 -15.16 4.36
N GLU A 315 1.57 -14.20 5.05
CA GLU A 315 0.96 -14.47 6.36
C GLU A 315 -0.28 -15.35 6.19
N ALA A 316 -0.75 -15.97 7.28
CA ALA A 316 -1.79 -17.01 7.29
C ALA A 316 -3.14 -16.61 6.66
N ASP A 317 -3.35 -15.32 6.37
CA ASP A 317 -4.60 -14.78 5.82
C ASP A 317 -4.75 -14.98 4.29
N ILE A 318 -3.72 -15.47 3.60
CA ILE A 318 -3.77 -15.76 2.16
C ILE A 318 -4.23 -17.20 1.92
N THR A 319 -5.43 -17.34 1.37
CA THR A 319 -6.01 -18.63 0.98
C THR A 319 -5.73 -18.93 -0.50
N VAL A 320 -5.71 -20.21 -0.86
CA VAL A 320 -5.59 -20.64 -2.26
C VAL A 320 -6.72 -20.07 -3.11
N ALA A 321 -7.96 -20.09 -2.59
CA ALA A 321 -9.12 -19.53 -3.29
C ALA A 321 -8.90 -18.06 -3.66
N LEU A 322 -8.38 -17.25 -2.74
CA LEU A 322 -8.08 -15.85 -3.02
C LEU A 322 -7.03 -15.69 -4.14
N LEU A 323 -6.01 -16.54 -4.16
CA LEU A 323 -4.99 -16.51 -5.22
C LEU A 323 -5.58 -16.85 -6.59
N VAL A 324 -6.45 -17.87 -6.64
CA VAL A 324 -7.16 -18.23 -7.87
C VAL A 324 -8.07 -17.11 -8.33
N GLU A 325 -8.79 -16.44 -7.42
CA GLU A 325 -9.60 -15.26 -7.77
C GLU A 325 -8.75 -14.14 -8.39
N HIS A 326 -7.53 -13.91 -7.88
CA HIS A 326 -6.63 -12.95 -8.50
C HIS A 326 -6.08 -13.43 -9.85
N LEU A 327 -5.87 -14.73 -10.06
CA LEU A 327 -5.47 -15.26 -11.36
C LEU A 327 -6.53 -14.97 -12.43
N ARG A 328 -7.83 -14.91 -12.09
CA ARG A 328 -8.91 -14.61 -13.05
C ARG A 328 -8.79 -13.23 -13.71
N LEU A 329 -7.94 -12.36 -13.17
CA LEU A 329 -7.63 -11.05 -13.74
C LEU A 329 -6.69 -11.15 -14.96
N LEU A 330 -5.97 -12.26 -15.11
CA LEU A 330 -5.07 -12.53 -16.22
C LEU A 330 -5.84 -12.97 -17.48
N SER A 331 -5.15 -13.04 -18.62
CA SER A 331 -5.72 -13.64 -19.83
C SER A 331 -6.07 -15.13 -19.59
N GLU A 332 -6.97 -15.70 -20.39
CA GLU A 332 -7.35 -17.11 -20.24
C GLU A 332 -6.16 -18.07 -20.39
N SER A 333 -5.25 -17.79 -21.33
CA SER A 333 -4.05 -18.61 -21.54
C SER A 333 -3.10 -18.54 -20.35
N ASP A 334 -2.90 -17.35 -19.78
CA ASP A 334 -2.04 -17.18 -18.62
C ASP A 334 -2.67 -17.81 -17.38
N PHE A 335 -3.98 -17.64 -17.18
CA PHE A 335 -4.73 -18.29 -16.10
C PHE A 335 -4.50 -19.79 -16.12
N ASP A 336 -4.73 -20.44 -17.28
CA ASP A 336 -4.57 -21.88 -17.43
C ASP A 336 -3.12 -22.34 -17.21
N ALA A 337 -2.15 -21.59 -17.74
CA ALA A 337 -0.73 -21.90 -17.59
C ALA A 337 -0.31 -21.83 -16.11
N TYR A 338 -0.63 -20.73 -15.42
CA TYR A 338 -0.28 -20.56 -14.01
C TYR A 338 -1.04 -21.51 -13.10
N LEU A 339 -2.32 -21.80 -13.37
CA LEU A 339 -3.08 -22.76 -12.60
C LEU A 339 -2.52 -24.17 -12.75
N ARG A 340 -2.23 -24.63 -13.97
CA ARG A 340 -1.58 -25.93 -14.22
C ARG A 340 -0.25 -26.01 -13.49
N GLN A 341 0.59 -24.98 -13.62
CA GLN A 341 1.86 -24.92 -12.91
C GLN A 341 1.67 -25.01 -11.38
N ALA A 342 0.71 -24.28 -10.82
CA ALA A 342 0.40 -24.32 -9.40
C ALA A 342 -0.09 -25.71 -8.95
N VAL A 343 -0.96 -26.36 -9.73
CA VAL A 343 -1.46 -27.70 -9.42
C VAL A 343 -0.32 -28.72 -9.41
N PHE A 344 0.49 -28.78 -10.47
CA PHE A 344 1.59 -29.74 -10.58
C PHE A 344 2.70 -29.51 -9.55
N SER A 345 3.01 -28.25 -9.22
CA SER A 345 4.09 -27.94 -8.29
C SER A 345 3.72 -28.19 -6.83
N ASN A 346 2.43 -28.24 -6.49
CA ASN A 346 1.96 -28.26 -5.10
C ASN A 346 1.20 -29.55 -4.73
N GLY A 347 1.35 -30.62 -5.51
CA GLY A 347 0.72 -31.92 -5.23
C GLY A 347 -0.80 -31.92 -5.41
N GLY A 348 -1.32 -30.96 -6.18
CA GLY A 348 -2.70 -30.93 -6.62
C GLY A 348 -2.96 -31.95 -7.73
N GLU A 349 -4.21 -32.01 -8.17
CA GLU A 349 -4.64 -32.86 -9.29
C GLU A 349 -5.40 -32.05 -10.33
N LEU A 350 -5.25 -32.45 -11.59
CA LEU A 350 -5.97 -31.86 -12.71
C LEU A 350 -6.56 -32.99 -13.53
N TRP A 351 -7.87 -32.89 -13.76
CA TRP A 351 -8.65 -33.82 -14.55
C TRP A 351 -9.21 -33.09 -15.76
N PRO A 352 -8.90 -33.53 -16.99
CA PRO A 352 -9.61 -33.12 -18.19
C PRO A 352 -11.13 -33.32 -18.04
N ALA A 353 -11.94 -32.48 -18.67
CA ALA A 353 -13.40 -32.54 -18.55
C ALA A 353 -13.99 -33.90 -18.92
N ASP A 354 -13.42 -34.58 -19.91
CA ASP A 354 -13.80 -35.92 -20.38
C ASP A 354 -13.47 -37.05 -19.40
N GLU A 355 -12.57 -36.81 -18.44
CA GLU A 355 -12.21 -37.76 -17.39
C GLU A 355 -13.01 -37.58 -16.10
N VAL A 356 -13.91 -36.58 -16.04
CA VAL A 356 -14.66 -36.22 -14.84
C VAL A 356 -16.11 -36.70 -14.94
N GLY A 357 -16.48 -37.66 -14.10
CA GLY A 357 -17.85 -38.16 -13.98
C GLY A 357 -18.52 -37.76 -12.66
N PRO A 358 -19.87 -37.78 -12.60
CA PRO A 358 -20.59 -37.65 -11.33
C PRO A 358 -20.31 -38.88 -10.44
N GLY A 359 -19.84 -38.63 -9.23
CA GLY A 359 -19.66 -39.64 -8.18
C GLY A 359 -20.92 -39.85 -7.35
N ALA A 360 -20.98 -40.98 -6.63
CA ALA A 360 -22.04 -41.22 -5.65
C ALA A 360 -21.98 -40.16 -4.53
N THR A 361 -23.08 -39.44 -4.31
CA THR A 361 -23.21 -38.44 -3.25
C THR A 361 -23.80 -39.08 -2.00
N THR A 362 -23.12 -38.96 -0.86
CA THR A 362 -23.61 -39.47 0.43
C THR A 362 -24.49 -38.46 1.20
N GLU A 363 -24.43 -37.16 0.87
CA GLU A 363 -25.19 -36.11 1.56
C GLU A 363 -25.92 -35.19 0.55
N ALA A 364 -27.15 -34.79 0.87
CA ALA A 364 -27.93 -33.88 0.07
C ALA A 364 -27.26 -32.49 -0.03
N GLY A 365 -27.01 -32.02 -1.26
CA GLY A 365 -26.39 -30.71 -1.53
C GLY A 365 -24.88 -30.73 -1.77
N GLN A 366 -24.24 -31.90 -1.75
CA GLN A 366 -22.83 -32.06 -2.16
C GLN A 366 -22.74 -32.56 -3.59
N VAL A 367 -21.74 -32.08 -4.34
CA VAL A 367 -21.43 -32.61 -5.68
C VAL A 367 -20.15 -33.41 -5.57
N CYS A 368 -20.22 -34.71 -5.82
CA CYS A 368 -19.05 -35.58 -5.89
C CYS A 368 -18.61 -35.67 -7.35
N LEU A 369 -17.36 -35.34 -7.63
CA LEU A 369 -16.73 -35.55 -8.94
C LEU A 369 -15.69 -36.65 -8.79
N VAL A 370 -15.69 -37.64 -9.67
CA VAL A 370 -14.70 -38.71 -9.67
C VAL A 370 -13.91 -38.64 -10.95
N GLY A 371 -12.59 -38.51 -10.82
CA GLY A 371 -11.68 -38.57 -11.96
C GLY A 371 -11.37 -40.01 -12.37
N ALA A 372 -10.84 -40.19 -13.58
CA ALA A 372 -10.49 -41.50 -14.18
C ALA A 372 -9.56 -42.40 -13.32
N ARG A 373 -8.89 -41.87 -12.30
CA ARG A 373 -7.97 -42.58 -11.40
C ARG A 373 -8.60 -43.03 -10.08
N GLY A 374 -9.92 -42.94 -9.94
CA GLY A 374 -10.63 -43.30 -8.70
C GLY A 374 -10.37 -42.34 -7.53
N VAL A 375 -9.76 -41.18 -7.80
CA VAL A 375 -9.65 -40.08 -6.85
C VAL A 375 -10.92 -39.26 -6.96
N GLY A 376 -11.62 -39.14 -5.83
CA GLY A 376 -12.84 -38.36 -5.71
C GLY A 376 -12.57 -36.95 -5.19
N MET A 377 -13.39 -36.01 -5.61
CA MET A 377 -13.44 -34.65 -5.10
C MET A 377 -14.87 -34.32 -4.68
N GLU A 378 -15.07 -34.08 -3.40
CA GLU A 378 -16.34 -33.66 -2.82
C GLU A 378 -16.38 -32.13 -2.78
N LEU A 379 -17.36 -31.55 -3.48
CA LEU A 379 -17.59 -30.12 -3.59
C LEU A 379 -18.74 -29.68 -2.69
N ARG A 380 -18.59 -28.50 -2.09
CA ARG A 380 -19.65 -27.83 -1.32
C ARG A 380 -19.93 -26.45 -1.90
N PRO A 381 -20.69 -26.36 -3.01
CA PRO A 381 -21.05 -25.07 -3.59
C PRO A 381 -22.02 -24.32 -2.67
N ASP A 382 -21.81 -23.01 -2.53
CA ASP A 382 -22.84 -22.15 -1.95
C ASP A 382 -23.97 -21.86 -2.97
N SER A 383 -25.04 -21.20 -2.53
CA SER A 383 -26.19 -20.90 -3.40
C SER A 383 -25.84 -19.99 -4.58
N ALA A 384 -24.84 -19.11 -4.45
CA ALA A 384 -24.41 -18.23 -5.52
C ALA A 384 -23.54 -18.97 -6.57
N GLN A 385 -22.78 -19.96 -6.11
CA GLN A 385 -21.87 -20.74 -6.94
C GLN A 385 -22.53 -21.97 -7.55
N ALA A 386 -23.67 -22.43 -7.02
CA ALA A 386 -24.39 -23.61 -7.51
C ALA A 386 -24.77 -23.49 -9.00
N GLU A 387 -25.28 -22.34 -9.43
CA GLU A 387 -25.69 -22.14 -10.84
C GLU A 387 -24.48 -22.12 -11.78
N ALA A 388 -23.39 -21.45 -11.41
CA ALA A 388 -22.16 -21.44 -12.21
C ALA A 388 -21.53 -22.84 -12.30
N THR A 389 -21.50 -23.56 -11.18
CA THR A 389 -21.02 -24.94 -11.09
C THR A 389 -21.85 -25.87 -11.97
N HIS A 390 -23.17 -25.79 -11.86
CA HIS A 390 -24.08 -26.59 -12.68
C HIS A 390 -23.88 -26.32 -14.18
N ARG A 391 -23.77 -25.04 -14.59
CA ARG A 391 -23.54 -24.67 -15.99
C ARG A 391 -22.23 -25.21 -16.56
N ILE A 392 -21.16 -25.30 -15.75
CA ILE A 392 -19.87 -25.84 -16.18
C ILE A 392 -19.97 -27.37 -16.28
N VAL A 393 -20.45 -28.03 -15.22
CA VAL A 393 -20.55 -29.49 -15.17
C VAL A 393 -21.50 -30.03 -16.24
N SER A 394 -22.61 -29.34 -16.53
CA SER A 394 -23.55 -29.78 -17.56
C SER A 394 -22.95 -29.77 -18.98
N ARG A 395 -21.91 -28.96 -19.22
CA ARG A 395 -21.17 -28.95 -20.50
C ARG A 395 -20.15 -30.07 -20.62
N TRP A 396 -19.77 -30.75 -19.54
CA TRP A 396 -18.87 -31.90 -19.60
C TRP A 396 -19.61 -33.19 -19.97
N VAL A 397 -20.91 -33.25 -19.68
CA VAL A 397 -21.76 -34.42 -19.91
C VAL A 397 -22.42 -34.40 -21.30
N ALA A 398 -22.49 -33.23 -21.94
CA ALA A 398 -23.00 -33.01 -23.29
C ALA A 398 -21.89 -33.23 -24.33
#